data_AF-A0AA95GU34-F1
#
_entry.id   AF-A0AA95GU34-F1
#
_cell.length_a   1.000
_cell.length_b   1.000
_cell.length_c   1.000
_cell.angle_alpha   90.00
_cell.angle_beta   90.00
_cell.angle_gamma   90.00
#
_symmetry.space_group_name_H-M   'P 1'
#
loop_
_entity.id
_entity.type
_entity.pdbx_description
1 polymer ?
#
loop_
_entity_poly.entity_id
_entity_poly.type
_entity_poly.pdbx_seq_one_letter_code
_entity_poly.pdbx_strand_id
1 'polypeptide(L)'
;MVLVHEIGHAIGLSHPGDYNWASIDQQTQTLKWTRNTDSALSYSANAPYEKDSRQFSVISYWSEYHTGGNFHGHYASAPLIDDIAAVQALYGANMRTRTGDDVYGFNSTTNKDWYTISDPRIGCIFSVWDAGGNDTLDFSGYSKLQLINLNAGTFSNVGGWIKNVSIAKNTVIENAFGGYGQDTIIGNSVDNIIKGGAGEDIIYGGLGQDILWGRDETVRQMIATNNRSSNLPPFYSYYTNSVENSDQQAHSLPSITGPVERNTFVYLSFEDSTVGASDRIMDFQTGEDKIDLSCLNKNLYDNSNGQSSLTFVNQFNGQPGQIKITYEPVSQWSRVLITVNNDDIADFAIDVYGYINPFTDFILHQ
;
A
#
# COMPACT_ATOMS: atom_id res chain seq x y z
N MET A 1 21.07 6.58 -11.34
CA MET A 1 20.36 7.21 -12.48
C MET A 1 21.09 7.14 -13.81
N VAL A 2 22.26 7.78 -14.03
CA VAL A 2 22.84 7.92 -15.39
C VAL A 2 23.08 6.59 -16.10
N LEU A 3 23.62 5.58 -15.41
CA LEU A 3 23.87 4.29 -16.04
C LEU A 3 22.60 3.60 -16.55
N VAL A 4 21.53 3.57 -15.74
CA VAL A 4 20.24 2.95 -16.15
C VAL A 4 19.58 3.74 -17.28
N HIS A 5 19.74 5.06 -17.29
CA HIS A 5 19.25 5.94 -18.35
C HIS A 5 19.92 5.61 -19.70
N GLU A 6 21.25 5.58 -19.75
CA GLU A 6 22.00 5.29 -20.98
C GLU A 6 21.82 3.84 -21.45
N ILE A 7 21.66 2.88 -20.52
CA ILE A 7 21.28 1.51 -20.88
C ILE A 7 19.89 1.49 -21.54
N GLY A 8 18.94 2.28 -21.03
CA GLY A 8 17.63 2.47 -21.65
C GLY A 8 17.74 2.89 -23.12
N HIS A 9 18.57 3.87 -23.43
CA HIS A 9 18.87 4.26 -24.81
C HIS A 9 19.48 3.14 -25.64
N ALA A 10 20.46 2.42 -25.07
CA ALA A 10 21.12 1.30 -25.75
C ALA A 10 20.13 0.16 -26.11
N ILE A 11 19.03 0.02 -25.37
CA ILE A 11 17.96 -0.94 -25.62
C ILE A 11 16.73 -0.31 -26.29
N GLY A 12 16.88 0.86 -26.93
CA GLY A 12 15.85 1.43 -27.80
C GLY A 12 14.79 2.27 -27.11
N LEU A 13 14.97 2.68 -25.86
CA LEU A 13 14.13 3.71 -25.24
C LEU A 13 14.61 5.10 -25.65
N SER A 14 13.69 5.98 -26.04
CA SER A 14 13.95 7.40 -26.24
C SER A 14 13.54 8.19 -25.00
N HIS A 15 13.98 9.44 -24.90
CA HIS A 15 13.31 10.41 -24.04
C HIS A 15 11.80 10.40 -24.30
N PRO A 16 10.96 10.61 -23.27
CA PRO A 16 9.51 10.68 -23.46
C PRO A 16 9.05 11.80 -24.39
N GLY A 17 9.92 12.79 -24.69
CA GLY A 17 9.70 13.79 -25.71
C GLY A 17 10.93 14.15 -26.53
N ASP A 18 10.71 14.91 -27.60
CA ASP A 18 11.74 15.36 -28.53
C ASP A 18 12.56 16.53 -27.97
N TYR A 19 13.28 16.28 -26.88
CA TYR A 19 14.23 17.23 -26.28
C TYR A 19 15.56 16.52 -25.99
N ASN A 20 16.66 17.25 -26.14
CA ASN A 20 18.00 16.77 -25.83
C ASN A 20 18.86 17.92 -25.28
N TRP A 21 19.64 17.65 -24.25
CA TRP A 21 20.62 18.61 -23.68
C TRP A 21 21.91 18.72 -24.52
N ALA A 22 22.13 17.77 -25.43
CA ALA A 22 23.16 17.82 -26.46
C ALA A 22 22.56 17.43 -27.82
N SER A 23 22.90 18.18 -28.87
CA SER A 23 22.53 17.87 -30.24
C SER A 23 23.79 17.69 -31.09
N ILE A 24 23.72 16.93 -32.18
CA ILE A 24 24.78 16.92 -33.18
C ILE A 24 24.56 18.13 -34.09
N ASP A 25 25.56 19.00 -34.19
CA ASP A 25 25.57 20.04 -35.21
C ASP A 25 25.64 19.36 -36.58
N GLN A 26 24.59 19.50 -37.39
CA GLN A 26 24.51 18.81 -38.68
C GLN A 26 25.55 19.30 -39.69
N GLN A 27 26.08 20.52 -39.53
CA GLN A 27 27.08 21.10 -40.43
C GLN A 27 28.50 20.69 -40.03
N THR A 28 28.81 20.68 -38.74
CA THR A 28 30.16 20.37 -38.26
C THR A 28 30.33 18.93 -37.77
N GLN A 29 29.23 18.17 -37.65
CA GLN A 29 29.19 16.81 -37.08
C GLN A 29 29.81 16.72 -35.67
N THR A 30 29.83 17.84 -34.95
CA THR A 30 30.35 17.92 -33.58
C THR A 30 29.22 17.99 -32.56
N LEU A 31 29.46 17.47 -31.35
CA LEU A 31 28.54 17.63 -30.23
C LEU A 31 28.36 19.11 -29.88
N LYS A 32 27.12 19.61 -30.05
CA LYS A 32 26.69 20.91 -29.58
C LYS A 32 26.00 20.74 -28.24
N TRP A 33 26.68 21.17 -27.18
CA TRP A 33 26.10 21.33 -25.86
C TRP A 33 25.22 22.58 -25.85
N THR A 34 23.93 22.41 -25.59
CA THR A 34 23.05 23.56 -25.30
C THR A 34 23.46 24.11 -23.94
N ARG A 35 24.21 25.22 -23.90
CA ARG A 35 24.64 25.81 -22.62
C ARG A 35 23.42 26.33 -21.88
N ASN A 36 23.49 26.31 -20.55
CA ASN A 36 22.47 26.80 -19.61
C ASN A 36 22.04 28.28 -19.82
N THR A 37 22.69 29.01 -20.73
CA THR A 37 22.30 30.38 -21.15
C THR A 37 21.38 30.41 -22.37
N ASP A 38 21.17 29.29 -23.07
CA ASP A 38 20.18 29.11 -24.15
C ASP A 38 18.89 28.54 -23.54
N SER A 39 18.17 29.37 -22.79
CA SER A 39 16.98 29.10 -21.98
C SER A 39 15.75 28.58 -22.77
N ALA A 40 15.88 27.47 -23.49
CA ALA A 40 14.83 26.96 -24.38
C ALA A 40 14.16 25.67 -23.92
N LEU A 41 14.71 24.97 -22.92
CA LEU A 41 14.16 23.71 -22.43
C LEU A 41 13.55 23.86 -21.04
N SER A 42 12.22 23.72 -20.94
CA SER A 42 11.49 23.60 -19.69
C SER A 42 10.44 22.50 -19.79
N TYR A 43 10.09 21.88 -18.66
CA TYR A 43 9.01 20.90 -18.61
C TYR A 43 7.73 21.43 -19.27
N SER A 44 7.30 22.66 -18.91
CA SER A 44 6.06 23.26 -19.44
C SER A 44 6.08 23.52 -20.94
N ALA A 45 7.26 23.70 -21.55
CA ALA A 45 7.38 23.99 -22.97
C ALA A 45 7.70 22.74 -23.82
N ASN A 46 8.26 21.69 -23.21
CA ASN A 46 8.90 20.60 -23.96
C ASN A 46 8.44 19.19 -23.57
N ALA A 47 7.79 19.00 -22.41
CA ALA A 47 7.17 17.73 -22.07
C ALA A 47 5.93 17.52 -22.95
N PRO A 48 5.88 16.47 -23.78
CA PRO A 48 4.75 16.25 -24.69
C PRO A 48 3.50 15.73 -23.97
N TYR A 49 3.64 15.22 -22.74
CA TYR A 49 2.54 14.79 -21.89
C TYR A 49 2.89 14.99 -20.41
N GLU A 50 1.86 15.06 -19.57
CA GLU A 50 1.98 15.40 -18.14
C GLU A 50 2.87 14.42 -17.35
N LYS A 51 2.95 13.16 -17.75
CA LYS A 51 3.70 12.15 -16.99
C LYS A 51 5.17 12.05 -17.40
N ASP A 52 5.65 12.92 -18.28
CA ASP A 52 7.08 13.01 -18.60
C ASP A 52 7.85 13.61 -17.42
N SER A 53 8.16 12.78 -16.42
CA SER A 53 8.97 13.17 -15.28
C SER A 53 9.72 11.98 -14.71
N ARG A 54 10.74 12.27 -13.89
CA ARG A 54 11.49 11.28 -13.12
C ARG A 54 10.64 10.54 -12.08
N GLN A 55 9.37 10.89 -11.90
CA GLN A 55 8.43 10.08 -11.13
C GLN A 55 8.01 8.82 -11.91
N PHE A 56 7.95 8.89 -13.25
CA PHE A 56 7.43 7.83 -14.10
C PHE A 56 8.50 7.11 -14.90
N SER A 57 9.56 7.82 -15.32
CA SER A 57 10.61 7.29 -16.18
C SER A 57 11.99 7.83 -15.81
N VAL A 58 12.97 6.95 -15.66
CA VAL A 58 14.39 7.33 -15.49
C VAL A 58 14.98 7.94 -16.76
N ILE A 59 14.29 7.81 -17.88
CA ILE A 59 14.65 8.38 -19.17
C ILE A 59 14.24 9.87 -19.23
N SER A 60 13.32 10.33 -18.39
CA SER A 60 12.95 11.76 -18.33
C SER A 60 14.05 12.64 -17.71
N TYR A 61 14.16 13.88 -18.21
CA TYR A 61 14.98 14.92 -17.58
C TYR A 61 14.25 15.76 -16.56
N TRP A 62 12.92 15.71 -16.53
CA TRP A 62 12.13 16.61 -15.71
C TRP A 62 11.99 16.06 -14.30
N SER A 63 12.09 16.93 -13.30
CA SER A 63 11.93 16.51 -11.91
C SER A 63 10.53 15.96 -11.66
N GLU A 64 10.48 14.96 -10.78
CA GLU A 64 9.27 14.39 -10.20
C GLU A 64 8.31 15.44 -9.59
N TYR A 65 8.83 16.61 -9.17
CA TYR A 65 8.00 17.71 -8.66
C TYR A 65 6.95 18.18 -9.66
N HIS A 66 7.21 18.08 -10.97
CA HIS A 66 6.26 18.47 -12.01
C HIS A 66 4.97 17.64 -12.01
N THR A 67 5.01 16.44 -11.43
CA THR A 67 3.89 15.51 -11.34
C THR A 67 3.46 15.24 -9.88
N GLY A 68 3.97 16.07 -8.97
CA GLY A 68 3.65 16.02 -7.54
C GLY A 68 4.37 14.92 -6.77
N GLY A 69 5.43 14.31 -7.32
CA GLY A 69 6.36 13.50 -6.54
C GLY A 69 7.32 14.37 -5.72
N ASN A 70 7.98 13.78 -4.73
CA ASN A 70 9.07 14.42 -4.00
C ASN A 70 10.05 13.36 -3.52
N PHE A 71 11.21 13.27 -4.19
CA PHE A 71 12.24 12.27 -3.89
C PHE A 71 13.41 12.88 -3.12
N HIS A 72 13.24 14.07 -2.57
CA HIS A 72 14.25 14.78 -1.76
C HIS A 72 15.62 14.91 -2.47
N GLY A 73 15.61 15.07 -3.80
CA GLY A 73 16.83 15.19 -4.61
C GLY A 73 17.56 13.86 -4.87
N HIS A 74 16.96 12.74 -4.51
CA HIS A 74 17.45 11.40 -4.85
C HIS A 74 16.87 10.91 -6.18
N TYR A 75 17.46 9.85 -6.73
CA TYR A 75 17.14 9.33 -8.04
C TYR A 75 16.98 7.82 -8.01
N ALA A 76 16.02 7.32 -8.80
CA ALA A 76 15.86 5.89 -8.99
C ALA A 76 17.12 5.24 -9.60
N SER A 77 17.42 4.03 -9.12
CA SER A 77 18.54 3.20 -9.60
C SER A 77 18.10 2.14 -10.61
N ALA A 78 16.79 1.91 -10.75
CA ALA A 78 16.17 0.91 -11.61
C ALA A 78 15.06 1.53 -12.47
N PRO A 79 14.60 0.84 -13.54
CA PRO A 79 13.48 1.28 -14.36
C PRO A 79 12.23 1.60 -13.51
N LEU A 80 11.57 2.71 -13.83
CA LEU A 80 10.32 3.14 -13.23
C LEU A 80 9.11 2.69 -14.07
N ILE A 81 7.90 3.02 -13.61
CA ILE A 81 6.66 2.42 -14.10
C ILE A 81 6.46 2.52 -15.62
N ASP A 82 6.81 3.64 -16.25
CA ASP A 82 6.67 3.83 -17.69
C ASP A 82 7.85 3.18 -18.45
N ASP A 83 9.04 3.11 -17.84
CA ASP A 83 10.19 2.39 -18.40
C ASP A 83 9.90 0.88 -18.48
N ILE A 84 9.31 0.32 -17.42
CA ILE A 84 8.88 -1.08 -17.36
C ILE A 84 7.84 -1.34 -18.44
N ALA A 85 6.81 -0.50 -18.54
CA ALA A 85 5.79 -0.67 -19.57
C ALA A 85 6.38 -0.59 -21.00
N ALA A 86 7.29 0.36 -21.25
CA ALA A 86 7.92 0.53 -22.55
C ALA A 86 8.82 -0.65 -22.94
N VAL A 87 9.71 -1.10 -22.04
CA VAL A 87 10.61 -2.22 -22.32
C VAL A 87 9.84 -3.53 -22.49
N GLN A 88 8.75 -3.73 -21.74
CA GLN A 88 7.86 -4.89 -21.91
C GLN A 88 7.09 -4.83 -23.23
N ALA A 89 6.70 -3.64 -23.70
CA ALA A 89 6.07 -3.50 -25.01
C ALA A 89 7.04 -3.83 -26.17
N LEU A 90 8.34 -3.55 -26.00
CA LEU A 90 9.36 -3.86 -26.99
C LEU A 90 9.77 -5.33 -26.99
N TYR A 91 9.92 -5.94 -25.82
CA TYR A 91 10.61 -7.23 -25.66
C TYR A 91 9.77 -8.32 -24.98
N GLY A 92 8.56 -8.00 -24.53
CA GLY A 92 7.71 -8.87 -23.74
C GLY A 92 8.03 -8.81 -22.23
N ALA A 93 7.02 -9.08 -21.42
CA ALA A 93 7.18 -9.19 -19.97
C ALA A 93 7.95 -10.45 -19.57
N ASN A 94 8.91 -10.31 -18.65
CA ASN A 94 9.66 -11.44 -18.14
C ASN A 94 8.91 -12.13 -16.99
N MET A 95 8.09 -13.11 -17.35
CA MET A 95 7.26 -13.91 -16.44
C MET A 95 8.05 -14.96 -15.62
N ARG A 96 9.37 -14.85 -15.54
CA ARG A 96 10.24 -15.69 -14.69
C ARG A 96 10.90 -14.91 -13.56
N THR A 97 10.68 -13.60 -13.52
CA THR A 97 11.28 -12.75 -12.49
C THR A 97 10.42 -12.80 -11.26
N ARG A 98 10.95 -13.30 -10.13
CA ARG A 98 10.24 -13.32 -8.84
C ARG A 98 8.88 -14.00 -8.98
N THR A 99 8.89 -15.32 -8.97
CA THR A 99 7.67 -16.14 -9.16
C THR A 99 7.27 -16.86 -7.87
N GLY A 100 7.88 -16.48 -6.75
CA GLY A 100 7.62 -17.02 -5.43
C GLY A 100 7.26 -15.88 -4.49
N ASP A 101 7.17 -16.17 -3.20
CA ASP A 101 6.74 -15.15 -2.24
C ASP A 101 7.88 -14.16 -1.96
N ASP A 102 7.76 -12.96 -2.51
CA ASP A 102 8.79 -11.94 -2.48
C ASP A 102 8.43 -10.78 -1.52
N VAL A 103 9.40 -10.35 -0.71
CA VAL A 103 9.25 -9.20 0.20
C VAL A 103 10.04 -8.02 -0.34
N TYR A 104 9.39 -6.87 -0.44
CA TYR A 104 9.94 -5.59 -0.91
C TYR A 104 9.96 -4.59 0.25
N GLY A 105 11.02 -3.80 0.36
CA GLY A 105 11.19 -2.84 1.45
C GLY A 105 12.09 -3.37 2.56
N PHE A 106 11.66 -3.26 3.82
CA PHE A 106 12.34 -3.91 4.93
C PHE A 106 12.25 -5.43 4.78
N ASN A 107 13.21 -6.16 5.35
CA ASN A 107 13.25 -7.62 5.30
C ASN A 107 13.22 -8.22 3.89
N SER A 108 13.65 -7.45 2.88
CA SER A 108 13.49 -7.84 1.48
C SER A 108 14.18 -9.17 1.14
N THR A 109 13.50 -10.00 0.37
CA THR A 109 14.02 -11.28 -0.16
C THR A 109 14.51 -11.16 -1.61
N THR A 110 14.31 -10.00 -2.24
CA THR A 110 14.55 -9.77 -3.68
C THR A 110 16.03 -9.84 -4.09
N ASN A 111 16.95 -9.69 -3.13
CA ASN A 111 18.38 -9.50 -3.35
C ASN A 111 18.66 -8.38 -4.38
N LYS A 112 17.92 -7.28 -4.28
CA LYS A 112 18.13 -6.05 -5.07
C LYS A 112 18.25 -4.87 -4.12
N ASP A 113 19.33 -4.12 -4.27
CA ASP A 113 19.62 -2.92 -3.48
C ASP A 113 18.50 -1.88 -3.59
N TRP A 114 17.94 -1.66 -4.79
CA TRP A 114 16.86 -0.69 -4.98
C TRP A 114 15.51 -1.09 -4.37
N TYR A 115 15.29 -2.37 -4.05
CA TYR A 115 14.09 -2.84 -3.34
C TYR A 115 14.32 -3.04 -1.84
N THR A 116 15.57 -2.99 -1.37
CA THR A 116 15.92 -3.29 0.03
C THR A 116 16.05 -2.00 0.84
N ILE A 117 15.33 -1.92 1.96
CA ILE A 117 15.43 -0.83 2.93
C ILE A 117 16.08 -1.39 4.20
N SER A 118 17.28 -0.89 4.52
CA SER A 118 18.02 -1.30 5.72
C SER A 118 18.16 -0.18 6.76
N ASP A 119 17.77 1.05 6.41
CA ASP A 119 17.85 2.21 7.29
C ASP A 119 16.54 3.01 7.22
N PRO A 120 15.76 3.09 8.31
CA PRO A 120 14.48 3.79 8.32
C PRO A 120 14.60 5.32 8.23
N ARG A 121 15.82 5.86 8.19
CA ARG A 121 16.09 7.29 8.01
C ARG A 121 16.21 7.70 6.54
N ILE A 122 16.31 6.73 5.64
CA ILE A 122 16.51 6.95 4.20
C ILE A 122 15.24 6.53 3.46
N GLY A 123 14.81 7.31 2.47
CA GLY A 123 13.70 6.95 1.60
C GLY A 123 14.09 5.91 0.55
N CYS A 124 13.08 5.37 -0.15
CA CYS A 124 13.25 4.44 -1.26
C CYS A 124 12.64 5.02 -2.54
N ILE A 125 13.11 4.57 -3.71
CA ILE A 125 12.48 4.91 -4.99
C ILE A 125 12.52 3.67 -5.87
N PHE A 126 11.35 3.09 -6.16
CA PHE A 126 11.28 1.93 -7.05
C PHE A 126 9.88 1.74 -7.65
N SER A 127 9.84 0.99 -8.75
CA SER A 127 8.61 0.42 -9.28
C SER A 127 8.71 -1.10 -9.21
N VAL A 128 7.72 -1.76 -8.62
CA VAL A 128 7.70 -3.21 -8.45
C VAL A 128 7.28 -3.87 -9.76
N TRP A 129 8.12 -4.76 -10.28
CA TRP A 129 7.70 -5.77 -11.25
C TRP A 129 7.76 -7.12 -10.54
N ASP A 130 6.65 -7.85 -10.54
CA ASP A 130 6.60 -9.21 -10.01
C ASP A 130 5.80 -10.07 -11.00
N ALA A 131 6.20 -11.33 -11.18
CA ALA A 131 5.56 -12.26 -12.11
C ALA A 131 4.62 -13.25 -11.41
N GLY A 132 4.57 -13.26 -10.09
CA GLY A 132 3.60 -13.99 -9.29
C GLY A 132 4.21 -14.56 -8.00
N GLY A 133 3.35 -15.07 -7.13
CA GLY A 133 3.72 -15.41 -5.77
C GLY A 133 2.67 -14.86 -4.83
N ASN A 134 2.98 -14.85 -3.54
CA ASN A 134 2.25 -14.08 -2.54
C ASN A 134 3.21 -13.07 -1.91
N ASP A 135 3.15 -11.83 -2.40
CA ASP A 135 4.19 -10.83 -2.23
C ASP A 135 3.81 -9.78 -1.19
N THR A 136 4.82 -9.15 -0.59
CA THR A 136 4.62 -8.18 0.50
C THR A 136 5.38 -6.89 0.25
N LEU A 137 4.70 -5.75 0.36
CA LEU A 137 5.33 -4.46 0.64
C LEU A 137 5.50 -4.31 2.15
N ASP A 138 6.73 -4.46 2.64
CA ASP A 138 7.07 -4.32 4.05
C ASP A 138 7.72 -2.94 4.30
N PHE A 139 6.93 -2.02 4.87
CA PHE A 139 7.38 -0.68 5.26
C PHE A 139 7.39 -0.49 6.78
N SER A 140 7.46 -1.59 7.52
CA SER A 140 7.34 -1.65 8.99
C SER A 140 8.37 -0.85 9.78
N GLY A 141 9.55 -0.60 9.20
CA GLY A 141 10.59 0.17 9.88
C GLY A 141 10.37 1.68 9.89
N TYR A 142 9.46 2.23 9.08
CA TYR A 142 9.26 3.68 8.99
C TYR A 142 8.39 4.23 10.12
N SER A 143 8.70 5.45 10.58
CA SER A 143 7.91 6.17 11.60
C SER A 143 7.12 7.37 11.05
N LYS A 144 7.21 7.60 9.74
CA LYS A 144 6.43 8.62 9.04
C LYS A 144 5.10 8.01 8.64
N LEU A 145 4.06 8.84 8.59
CA LEU A 145 2.82 8.46 7.93
C LEU A 145 3.07 8.04 6.48
N GLN A 146 2.33 7.04 6.03
CA GLN A 146 2.47 6.44 4.71
C GLN A 146 1.12 6.35 4.01
N LEU A 147 1.16 6.38 2.68
CA LEU A 147 0.05 5.95 1.84
C LEU A 147 0.55 4.75 1.06
N ILE A 148 0.04 3.56 1.36
CA ILE A 148 0.41 2.31 0.70
C ILE A 148 -0.77 1.87 -0.16
N ASN A 149 -0.55 1.70 -1.45
CA ASN A 149 -1.58 1.28 -2.39
C ASN A 149 -1.10 0.05 -3.19
N LEU A 150 -1.81 -1.07 -3.02
CA LEU A 150 -1.50 -2.36 -3.64
C LEU A 150 -2.05 -2.51 -5.06
N ASN A 151 -2.75 -1.51 -5.60
CA ASN A 151 -3.29 -1.56 -6.96
C ASN A 151 -2.17 -1.36 -8.00
N ALA A 152 -2.15 -2.23 -9.02
CA ALA A 152 -1.27 -2.11 -10.15
C ALA A 152 -1.43 -0.75 -10.86
N GLY A 153 -0.33 -0.14 -11.30
CA GLY A 153 -0.38 1.16 -11.97
C GLY A 153 -0.44 2.37 -11.04
N THR A 154 -0.45 2.17 -9.72
CA THR A 154 -0.59 3.26 -8.73
C THR A 154 0.72 3.60 -8.03
N PHE A 155 0.69 4.69 -7.26
CA PHE A 155 1.83 5.18 -6.47
C PHE A 155 1.49 5.20 -4.99
N SER A 156 2.51 4.98 -4.19
CA SER A 156 2.52 5.04 -2.73
C SER A 156 3.44 6.17 -2.24
N ASN A 157 3.13 6.72 -1.07
CA ASN A 157 3.98 7.66 -0.32
C ASN A 157 4.63 6.88 0.83
N VAL A 158 5.93 6.62 0.75
CA VAL A 158 6.62 5.70 1.66
C VAL A 158 7.81 6.39 2.32
N GLY A 159 8.01 6.18 3.62
CA GLY A 159 9.14 6.75 4.36
C GLY A 159 9.13 8.29 4.44
N GLY A 160 7.96 8.91 4.35
CA GLY A 160 7.79 10.36 4.33
C GLY A 160 8.07 11.03 2.99
N TRP A 161 8.31 10.25 1.93
CA TRP A 161 8.46 10.73 0.56
C TRP A 161 7.13 10.62 -0.19
N ILE A 162 7.02 11.30 -1.32
CA ILE A 162 5.74 11.42 -2.05
C ILE A 162 5.86 10.75 -3.43
N LYS A 163 4.95 9.81 -3.71
CA LYS A 163 4.83 9.03 -4.95
C LYS A 163 6.14 8.36 -5.39
N ASN A 164 6.89 7.84 -4.43
CA ASN A 164 8.24 7.28 -4.62
C ASN A 164 8.26 5.76 -4.84
N VAL A 165 7.21 5.07 -4.41
CA VAL A 165 7.02 3.64 -4.68
C VAL A 165 5.84 3.47 -5.63
N SER A 166 5.94 2.58 -6.60
CA SER A 166 4.85 2.22 -7.51
C SER A 166 4.82 0.73 -7.78
N ILE A 167 3.68 0.24 -8.30
CA ILE A 167 3.53 -1.13 -8.77
C ILE A 167 3.33 -1.06 -10.29
N ALA A 168 4.12 -1.83 -11.05
CA ALA A 168 4.00 -1.89 -12.50
C ALA A 168 2.63 -2.42 -12.92
N LYS A 169 2.22 -2.12 -14.15
CA LYS A 169 0.97 -2.66 -14.70
C LYS A 169 1.06 -4.19 -14.79
N ASN A 170 -0.06 -4.86 -14.49
CA ASN A 170 -0.18 -6.33 -14.49
C ASN A 170 0.74 -7.04 -13.48
N THR A 171 1.20 -6.33 -12.45
CA THR A 171 1.82 -6.93 -11.26
C THR A 171 0.79 -6.93 -10.14
N VAL A 172 0.65 -8.05 -9.45
CA VAL A 172 -0.18 -8.18 -8.25
C VAL A 172 0.76 -8.20 -7.05
N ILE A 173 0.40 -7.51 -5.98
CA ILE A 173 1.06 -7.59 -4.67
C ILE A 173 -0.05 -7.78 -3.65
N GLU A 174 0.04 -8.84 -2.86
CA GLU A 174 -1.03 -9.32 -2.01
C GLU A 174 -1.01 -8.65 -0.63
N ASN A 175 0.16 -8.25 -0.12
CA ASN A 175 0.29 -7.90 1.29
C ASN A 175 0.98 -6.54 1.49
N ALA A 176 0.58 -5.84 2.55
CA ALA A 176 1.14 -4.55 2.94
C ALA A 176 1.30 -4.44 4.46
N PHE A 177 2.52 -4.13 4.91
CA PHE A 177 2.81 -3.84 6.30
C PHE A 177 3.20 -2.36 6.44
N GLY A 178 2.35 -1.60 7.12
CA GLY A 178 2.62 -0.22 7.54
C GLY A 178 3.62 -0.16 8.69
N GLY A 179 3.94 1.06 9.10
CA GLY A 179 5.01 1.39 10.05
C GLY A 179 4.49 1.84 11.41
N TYR A 180 5.18 2.81 12.01
CA TYR A 180 4.79 3.46 13.28
C TYR A 180 4.06 4.80 13.07
N GLY A 181 3.72 5.12 11.81
CA GLY A 181 3.02 6.34 11.42
C GLY A 181 1.51 6.16 11.43
N GLN A 182 0.75 7.22 11.16
CA GLN A 182 -0.67 7.11 10.88
C GLN A 182 -0.83 6.77 9.40
N ASP A 183 -0.90 5.49 9.08
CA ASP A 183 -0.81 5.01 7.70
C ASP A 183 -2.20 4.88 7.07
N THR A 184 -2.26 5.10 5.77
CA THR A 184 -3.42 4.72 4.95
C THR A 184 -3.00 3.59 4.04
N ILE A 185 -3.63 2.42 4.19
CA ILE A 185 -3.31 1.22 3.43
C ILE A 185 -4.53 0.81 2.63
N ILE A 186 -4.34 0.73 1.31
CA ILE A 186 -5.35 0.42 0.30
C ILE A 186 -4.93 -0.88 -0.36
N GLY A 187 -5.69 -1.95 -0.13
CA GLY A 187 -5.54 -3.22 -0.83
C GLY A 187 -6.06 -3.15 -2.26
N ASN A 188 -6.30 -4.30 -2.87
CA ASN A 188 -6.66 -4.43 -4.27
C ASN A 188 -7.85 -5.39 -4.45
N SER A 189 -7.87 -6.14 -5.54
CA SER A 189 -8.99 -7.03 -5.87
C SER A 189 -8.74 -8.50 -5.54
N VAL A 190 -7.59 -8.82 -4.93
CA VAL A 190 -7.24 -10.17 -4.47
C VAL A 190 -7.16 -10.16 -2.96
N ASP A 191 -7.27 -11.33 -2.35
CA ASP A 191 -7.12 -11.51 -0.90
C ASP A 191 -5.83 -10.85 -0.40
N ASN A 192 -5.96 -9.90 0.53
CA ASN A 192 -4.85 -9.17 1.09
C ASN A 192 -4.61 -9.48 2.57
N ILE A 193 -3.34 -9.53 2.98
CA ILE A 193 -2.96 -9.40 4.39
C ILE A 193 -2.43 -7.99 4.62
N ILE A 194 -3.19 -7.20 5.38
CA ILE A 194 -2.84 -5.83 5.70
C ILE A 194 -2.59 -5.68 7.19
N LYS A 195 -1.45 -5.08 7.53
CA LYS A 195 -1.11 -4.69 8.91
C LYS A 195 -0.84 -3.20 8.97
N GLY A 196 -1.62 -2.47 9.76
CA GLY A 196 -1.45 -1.03 10.00
C GLY A 196 -0.11 -0.71 10.66
N GLY A 197 0.18 -1.43 11.76
CA GLY A 197 1.44 -1.28 12.50
C GLY A 197 1.19 -0.61 13.85
N ALA A 198 1.91 0.46 14.16
CA ALA A 198 1.55 1.31 15.30
C ALA A 198 1.08 2.66 14.75
N GLY A 199 0.09 3.28 15.36
CA GLY A 199 -0.50 4.50 14.84
C GLY A 199 -2.02 4.47 14.87
N GLU A 200 -2.62 5.53 14.34
CA GLU A 200 -4.04 5.55 14.00
C GLU A 200 -4.12 5.33 12.49
N ASP A 201 -4.36 4.09 12.08
CA ASP A 201 -4.29 3.66 10.68
C ASP A 201 -5.68 3.61 10.03
N ILE A 202 -5.72 3.87 8.72
CA ILE A 202 -6.90 3.68 7.88
C ILE A 202 -6.61 2.51 6.94
N ILE A 203 -7.43 1.46 7.02
CA ILE A 203 -7.24 0.22 6.28
C ILE A 203 -8.48 -0.01 5.42
N TYR A 204 -8.25 -0.13 4.11
CA TYR A 204 -9.26 -0.55 3.14
C TYR A 204 -8.74 -1.82 2.44
N GLY A 205 -9.42 -2.95 2.68
CA GLY A 205 -9.07 -4.24 2.09
C GLY A 205 -9.28 -4.26 0.57
N GLY A 206 -10.51 -3.94 0.15
CA GLY A 206 -10.87 -3.96 -1.26
C GLY A 206 -11.79 -5.14 -1.54
N LEU A 207 -11.62 -5.80 -2.68
CA LEU A 207 -12.35 -7.04 -2.96
C LEU A 207 -11.47 -8.22 -2.57
N GLY A 208 -12.09 -9.32 -2.16
CA GLY A 208 -11.37 -10.54 -1.79
C GLY A 208 -11.86 -11.02 -0.44
N GLN A 209 -11.16 -11.98 0.13
CA GLN A 209 -11.26 -12.30 1.54
C GLN A 209 -10.00 -11.78 2.25
N ASP A 210 -10.10 -10.60 2.85
CA ASP A 210 -8.95 -9.92 3.43
C ASP A 210 -8.74 -10.29 4.90
N ILE A 211 -7.48 -10.22 5.33
CA ILE A 211 -7.07 -10.38 6.72
C ILE A 211 -6.45 -9.06 7.17
N LEU A 212 -7.19 -8.36 8.02
CA LEU A 212 -6.88 -7.00 8.42
C LEU A 212 -6.46 -6.97 9.88
N TRP A 213 -5.31 -6.35 10.13
CA TRP A 213 -4.81 -6.04 11.45
C TRP A 213 -4.63 -4.54 11.57
N GLY A 214 -5.32 -3.92 12.53
CA GLY A 214 -5.08 -2.53 12.87
C GLY A 214 -3.67 -2.34 13.41
N ARG A 215 -3.14 -3.35 14.11
CA ARG A 215 -1.85 -3.29 14.80
C ARG A 215 -0.95 -4.46 14.45
N ASP A 216 0.35 -4.30 14.66
CA ASP A 216 1.28 -5.42 14.63
C ASP A 216 1.57 -5.93 16.07
N GLU A 217 0.87 -6.99 16.47
CA GLU A 217 0.99 -7.64 17.79
C GLU A 217 2.43 -8.05 18.14
N THR A 218 3.30 -8.23 17.14
CA THR A 218 4.73 -8.53 17.32
C THR A 218 5.48 -7.45 18.08
N VAL A 219 5.12 -6.17 17.91
CA VAL A 219 5.72 -5.06 18.68
C VAL A 219 5.19 -5.08 20.12
N ARG A 220 3.88 -5.32 20.31
CA ARG A 220 3.26 -5.36 21.65
C ARG A 220 3.73 -6.56 22.48
N GLN A 221 3.91 -7.75 21.89
CA GLN A 221 4.39 -8.94 22.61
C GLN A 221 5.89 -8.88 22.94
N MET A 222 6.72 -8.29 22.07
CA MET A 222 8.14 -8.04 22.39
C MET A 222 8.31 -7.07 23.56
N ILE A 223 7.47 -6.05 23.61
CA ILE A 223 7.45 -5.04 24.68
C ILE A 223 6.85 -5.61 25.98
N ALA A 224 5.77 -6.40 25.89
CA ALA A 224 5.02 -6.86 27.06
C ALA A 224 5.70 -8.00 27.82
N THR A 225 6.56 -8.80 27.18
CA THR A 225 7.02 -10.05 27.81
C THR A 225 8.47 -10.10 28.25
N ASN A 226 9.40 -9.26 27.75
CA ASN A 226 10.85 -9.44 27.98
C ASN A 226 11.33 -10.92 27.82
N ASN A 227 10.54 -11.78 27.15
CA ASN A 227 10.70 -13.22 27.21
C ASN A 227 11.06 -13.75 25.83
N ARG A 228 12.31 -14.16 25.76
CA ARG A 228 12.86 -15.05 24.75
C ARG A 228 12.13 -16.40 24.86
N SER A 229 11.03 -16.63 24.15
CA SER A 229 10.45 -17.98 24.08
C SER A 229 10.01 -18.40 22.68
N SER A 230 10.41 -19.62 22.34
CA SER A 230 10.59 -20.23 21.03
C SER A 230 9.33 -20.87 20.43
N ASN A 231 8.13 -20.32 20.69
CA ASN A 231 6.86 -20.90 20.23
C ASN A 231 5.99 -19.88 19.48
N LEU A 232 6.56 -19.24 18.46
CA LEU A 232 5.79 -18.42 17.52
C LEU A 232 5.28 -19.31 16.36
N PRO A 233 4.07 -19.03 15.81
CA PRO A 233 3.50 -19.80 14.71
C PRO A 233 4.41 -19.80 13.46
N PRO A 234 4.23 -20.76 12.52
CA PRO A 234 5.21 -21.09 11.49
C PRO A 234 5.63 -19.96 10.53
N PHE A 235 4.92 -18.83 10.51
CA PHE A 235 5.24 -17.65 9.70
C PHE A 235 6.39 -16.80 10.28
N TYR A 236 7.12 -17.29 11.29
CA TYR A 236 8.07 -16.48 12.08
C TYR A 236 9.49 -17.06 12.25
N SER A 237 9.95 -17.96 11.38
CA SER A 237 11.33 -18.49 11.48
C SER A 237 12.45 -17.52 11.02
N TYR A 238 12.11 -16.34 10.51
CA TYR A 238 13.11 -15.44 9.88
C TYR A 238 13.67 -14.34 10.80
N TYR A 239 12.93 -13.93 11.85
CA TYR A 239 13.35 -12.81 12.72
C TYR A 239 14.33 -13.18 13.85
N THR A 240 14.60 -14.47 14.08
CA THR A 240 15.52 -14.90 15.15
C THR A 240 16.97 -15.10 14.70
N ASN A 241 17.26 -15.04 13.40
CA ASN A 241 18.60 -15.34 12.87
C ASN A 241 19.45 -14.11 12.47
N SER A 242 18.92 -12.88 12.58
CA SER A 242 19.67 -11.66 12.21
C SER A 242 20.12 -10.78 13.39
N VAL A 243 19.78 -11.15 14.64
CA VAL A 243 20.21 -10.40 15.85
C VAL A 243 21.42 -11.04 16.56
N GLU A 244 22.01 -12.10 16.00
CA GLU A 244 23.13 -12.78 16.66
C GLU A 244 24.53 -12.20 16.41
N ASN A 245 24.73 -11.11 15.64
CA ASN A 245 26.07 -10.52 15.56
C ASN A 245 26.10 -8.98 15.47
N SER A 246 26.78 -8.40 16.46
CA SER A 246 27.41 -7.07 16.53
C SER A 246 26.53 -5.83 16.32
N ASP A 247 25.86 -5.37 17.38
CA ASP A 247 26.27 -4.16 18.12
C ASP A 247 25.20 -3.75 19.13
N GLN A 248 25.59 -3.76 20.42
CA GLN A 248 24.76 -3.31 21.53
C GLN A 248 24.66 -1.78 21.57
N GLN A 249 23.96 -1.16 20.61
CA GLN A 249 23.32 0.12 20.85
C GLN A 249 21.82 -0.10 20.90
N ALA A 250 21.30 -0.22 22.12
CA ALA A 250 19.89 -0.15 22.41
C ALA A 250 19.36 1.20 21.89
N HIS A 251 18.80 1.19 20.68
CA HIS A 251 17.88 2.23 20.27
C HIS A 251 16.71 2.17 21.25
N SER A 252 16.59 3.19 22.10
CA SER A 252 15.49 3.34 23.03
C SER A 252 14.18 3.29 22.26
N LEU A 253 13.46 2.17 22.39
CA LEU A 253 12.12 1.99 21.85
C LEU A 253 11.20 3.10 22.40
N PRO A 254 10.35 3.73 21.57
CA PRO A 254 9.45 4.77 22.03
C PRO A 254 8.50 4.24 23.12
N SER A 255 8.18 5.13 24.07
CA SER A 255 7.34 4.86 25.25
C SER A 255 5.95 4.35 24.86
N ILE A 256 5.49 3.27 25.51
CA ILE A 256 4.15 2.66 25.41
C ILE A 256 3.05 3.52 26.08
N THR A 257 3.35 4.78 26.37
CA THR A 257 2.39 5.77 26.90
C THR A 257 1.84 6.64 25.77
N GLY A 258 1.83 6.13 24.54
CA GLY A 258 1.27 6.80 23.38
C GLY A 258 -0.25 6.95 23.48
N PRO A 259 -0.85 7.85 22.67
CA PRO A 259 -2.31 7.95 22.57
C PRO A 259 -2.90 6.60 22.17
N VAL A 260 -4.16 6.38 22.58
CA VAL A 260 -4.97 5.24 22.15
C VAL A 260 -4.88 5.13 20.62
N GLU A 261 -4.30 4.04 20.12
CA GLU A 261 -4.26 3.73 18.69
C GLU A 261 -5.69 3.45 18.27
N ARG A 262 -6.25 4.21 17.33
CA ARG A 262 -7.62 4.05 16.84
C ARG A 262 -7.54 3.79 15.36
N ASN A 263 -7.73 2.54 14.99
CA ASN A 263 -7.67 2.11 13.60
C ASN A 263 -9.07 2.10 13.00
N THR A 264 -9.16 2.46 11.73
CA THR A 264 -10.41 2.51 10.98
C THR A 264 -10.36 1.52 9.83
N PHE A 265 -11.25 0.53 9.86
CA PHE A 265 -11.45 -0.44 8.80
C PHE A 265 -12.60 0.04 7.91
N VAL A 266 -12.28 0.41 6.67
CA VAL A 266 -13.17 1.08 5.74
C VAL A 266 -13.76 0.08 4.75
N TYR A 267 -15.05 0.22 4.45
CA TYR A 267 -15.74 -0.53 3.39
C TYR A 267 -16.48 0.45 2.47
N LEU A 268 -16.23 0.34 1.16
CA LEU A 268 -16.71 1.26 0.13
C LEU A 268 -17.80 0.63 -0.75
N SER A 269 -17.82 -0.70 -0.88
CA SER A 269 -18.81 -1.50 -1.60
C SER A 269 -19.29 -2.69 -0.77
N PHE A 270 -20.53 -3.15 -1.02
CA PHE A 270 -21.02 -4.41 -0.45
C PHE A 270 -20.31 -5.64 -1.04
N GLU A 271 -19.62 -5.48 -2.17
CA GLU A 271 -18.79 -6.51 -2.78
C GLU A 271 -17.44 -6.68 -2.07
N ASP A 272 -17.03 -5.71 -1.24
CA ASP A 272 -15.74 -5.75 -0.55
C ASP A 272 -15.64 -6.96 0.38
N SER A 273 -16.75 -7.32 1.05
CA SER A 273 -16.76 -8.40 2.04
C SER A 273 -18.08 -9.16 2.02
N THR A 274 -18.28 -9.95 0.96
CA THR A 274 -19.49 -10.76 0.79
C THR A 274 -19.60 -11.86 1.84
N VAL A 275 -20.79 -12.42 2.06
CA VAL A 275 -20.95 -13.53 3.04
C VAL A 275 -20.08 -14.75 2.74
N GLY A 276 -19.80 -15.01 1.46
CA GLY A 276 -18.97 -16.16 1.02
C GLY A 276 -17.46 -15.91 1.07
N ALA A 277 -17.04 -14.64 1.13
CA ALA A 277 -15.66 -14.19 1.18
C ALA A 277 -15.57 -13.03 2.17
N SER A 278 -15.93 -13.28 3.43
CA SER A 278 -15.94 -12.25 4.46
C SER A 278 -14.53 -11.93 4.92
N ASP A 279 -14.23 -10.65 5.00
CA ASP A 279 -13.05 -10.08 5.61
C ASP A 279 -12.97 -10.41 7.09
N ARG A 280 -11.74 -10.48 7.57
CA ARG A 280 -11.41 -10.80 8.96
C ARG A 280 -10.60 -9.68 9.57
N ILE A 281 -11.19 -9.01 10.54
CA ILE A 281 -10.46 -8.07 11.40
C ILE A 281 -9.96 -8.84 12.62
N MET A 282 -8.65 -8.88 12.83
CA MET A 282 -8.03 -9.86 13.71
C MET A 282 -7.70 -9.34 15.12
N ASP A 283 -7.73 -8.03 15.34
CA ASP A 283 -7.26 -7.38 16.57
C ASP A 283 -8.11 -6.18 17.02
N PHE A 284 -9.41 -6.21 16.69
CA PHE A 284 -10.31 -5.08 16.93
C PHE A 284 -10.46 -4.74 18.42
N GLN A 285 -10.27 -3.47 18.78
CA GLN A 285 -10.42 -2.97 20.14
C GLN A 285 -11.69 -2.11 20.26
N THR A 286 -12.73 -2.69 20.88
CA THR A 286 -14.01 -2.00 21.13
C THR A 286 -13.82 -0.70 21.91
N GLY A 287 -14.53 0.35 21.51
CA GLY A 287 -14.40 1.70 22.06
C GLY A 287 -13.22 2.50 21.48
N GLU A 288 -12.24 1.85 20.85
CA GLU A 288 -11.07 2.48 20.24
C GLU A 288 -11.20 2.47 18.71
N ASP A 289 -11.14 1.29 18.12
CA ASP A 289 -11.20 1.06 16.68
C ASP A 289 -12.60 1.35 16.11
N LYS A 290 -12.66 1.53 14.79
CA LYS A 290 -13.88 1.85 14.03
C LYS A 290 -14.01 0.97 12.80
N ILE A 291 -15.24 0.55 12.52
CA ILE A 291 -15.66 0.03 11.23
C ILE A 291 -16.42 1.16 10.52
N ASP A 292 -15.86 1.66 9.42
CA ASP A 292 -16.46 2.72 8.63
C ASP A 292 -17.30 2.14 7.49
N LEU A 293 -18.62 2.29 7.63
CA LEU A 293 -19.62 1.90 6.64
C LEU A 293 -20.34 3.12 6.06
N SER A 294 -19.79 4.33 6.24
CA SER A 294 -20.42 5.58 5.81
C SER A 294 -20.64 5.62 4.29
N CYS A 295 -19.70 5.08 3.52
CA CYS A 295 -19.84 4.94 2.07
C CYS A 295 -20.95 3.94 1.70
N LEU A 296 -21.03 2.77 2.35
CA LEU A 296 -22.12 1.82 2.14
C LEU A 296 -23.48 2.45 2.44
N ASN A 297 -23.57 3.17 3.57
CA ASN A 297 -24.80 3.84 3.98
C ASN A 297 -25.23 4.91 2.96
N LYS A 298 -24.28 5.74 2.52
CA LYS A 298 -24.53 6.76 1.50
C LYS A 298 -25.00 6.14 0.18
N ASN A 299 -24.32 5.09 -0.28
CA ASN A 299 -24.68 4.39 -1.52
C ASN A 299 -26.08 3.79 -1.44
N LEU A 300 -26.43 3.17 -0.31
CA LEU A 300 -27.77 2.64 -0.07
C LEU A 300 -28.84 3.74 -0.06
N TYR A 301 -28.56 4.86 0.60
CA TYR A 301 -29.46 6.02 0.64
C TYR A 301 -29.68 6.62 -0.75
N ASP A 302 -28.61 6.88 -1.49
CA ASP A 302 -28.69 7.49 -2.82
C ASP A 302 -29.40 6.55 -3.81
N ASN A 303 -29.08 5.24 -3.82
CA ASN A 303 -29.69 4.26 -4.73
C ASN A 303 -31.18 4.01 -4.44
N SER A 304 -31.61 4.21 -3.19
CA SER A 304 -33.01 4.11 -2.79
C SER A 304 -33.78 5.43 -2.93
N ASN A 305 -33.18 6.48 -3.50
CA ASN A 305 -33.74 7.84 -3.53
C ASN A 305 -34.13 8.36 -2.13
N GLY A 306 -33.29 8.06 -1.14
CA GLY A 306 -33.43 8.49 0.25
C GLY A 306 -34.40 7.66 1.09
N GLN A 307 -34.78 6.47 0.64
CA GLN A 307 -35.75 5.61 1.32
C GLN A 307 -35.13 4.58 2.28
N SER A 308 -33.84 4.29 2.14
CA SER A 308 -33.14 3.26 2.92
C SER A 308 -31.83 3.77 3.50
N SER A 309 -31.50 3.32 4.71
CA SER A 309 -30.24 3.60 5.38
C SER A 309 -29.86 2.44 6.29
N LEU A 310 -28.57 2.31 6.57
CA LEU A 310 -28.06 1.31 7.50
C LEU A 310 -28.66 1.50 8.89
N THR A 311 -29.24 0.44 9.43
CA THR A 311 -29.95 0.45 10.72
C THR A 311 -29.67 -0.84 11.48
N PHE A 312 -29.26 -0.73 12.76
CA PHE A 312 -29.05 -1.91 13.60
C PHE A 312 -30.36 -2.58 14.00
N VAL A 313 -30.41 -3.91 13.91
CA VAL A 313 -31.56 -4.73 14.27
C VAL A 313 -31.12 -6.00 15.03
N ASN A 314 -32.03 -6.54 15.84
CA ASN A 314 -31.81 -7.84 16.50
C ASN A 314 -32.11 -9.03 15.57
N GLN A 315 -33.02 -8.84 14.61
CA GLN A 315 -33.44 -9.83 13.60
C GLN A 315 -33.78 -9.10 12.30
N PHE A 316 -33.49 -9.74 11.17
CA PHE A 316 -33.90 -9.25 9.85
C PHE A 316 -35.42 -9.35 9.67
N ASN A 317 -35.98 -8.45 8.86
CA ASN A 317 -37.41 -8.41 8.55
C ASN A 317 -37.71 -8.05 7.08
N GLY A 318 -36.80 -8.37 6.17
CA GLY A 318 -36.95 -8.20 4.72
C GLY A 318 -36.73 -6.78 4.21
N GLN A 319 -36.19 -5.88 5.05
CA GLN A 319 -35.84 -4.53 4.63
C GLN A 319 -34.34 -4.44 4.31
N PRO A 320 -33.96 -3.70 3.27
CA PRO A 320 -32.55 -3.47 2.95
C PRO A 320 -31.91 -2.55 3.99
N GLY A 321 -30.61 -2.69 4.19
CA GLY A 321 -29.81 -1.89 5.11
C GLY A 321 -29.85 -2.35 6.56
N GLN A 322 -30.30 -3.57 6.85
CA GLN A 322 -30.34 -4.03 8.23
C GLN A 322 -28.98 -4.58 8.66
N ILE A 323 -28.39 -4.00 9.70
CA ILE A 323 -27.18 -4.50 10.32
C ILE A 323 -27.55 -5.39 11.50
N LYS A 324 -27.09 -6.64 11.49
CA LYS A 324 -27.18 -7.56 12.63
C LYS A 324 -25.77 -7.92 13.08
N ILE A 325 -25.53 -7.83 14.39
CA ILE A 325 -24.27 -8.26 15.01
C ILE A 325 -24.53 -9.48 15.88
N THR A 326 -23.65 -10.47 15.77
CA THR A 326 -23.58 -11.61 16.68
C THR A 326 -22.21 -11.63 17.36
N TYR A 327 -22.12 -12.20 18.57
CA TYR A 327 -20.88 -12.41 19.29
C TYR A 327 -20.93 -13.80 19.95
N GLU A 328 -19.91 -14.62 19.73
CA GLU A 328 -19.77 -15.95 20.32
C GLU A 328 -18.66 -15.93 21.38
N PRO A 329 -18.99 -15.84 22.69
CA PRO A 329 -18.02 -15.62 23.76
C PRO A 329 -16.93 -16.69 23.87
N VAL A 330 -17.20 -17.93 23.42
CA VAL A 330 -16.20 -19.02 23.49
C VAL A 330 -15.11 -18.83 22.44
N SER A 331 -15.50 -18.46 21.23
CA SER A 331 -14.56 -18.22 20.13
C SER A 331 -14.00 -16.79 20.11
N GLN A 332 -14.67 -15.88 20.84
CA GLN A 332 -14.39 -14.44 20.87
C GLN A 332 -14.59 -13.73 19.53
N TRP A 333 -15.29 -14.36 18.59
CA TRP A 333 -15.61 -13.74 17.31
C TRP A 333 -16.96 -13.03 17.37
N SER A 334 -16.97 -11.80 16.90
CA SER A 334 -18.15 -11.11 16.42
C SER A 334 -18.33 -11.33 14.92
N ARG A 335 -19.59 -11.31 14.47
CA ARG A 335 -19.92 -11.28 13.05
C ARG A 335 -20.94 -10.18 12.79
N VAL A 336 -20.58 -9.26 11.90
CA VAL A 336 -21.45 -8.22 11.35
C VAL A 336 -22.08 -8.78 10.08
N LEU A 337 -23.38 -8.62 9.93
CA LEU A 337 -24.14 -9.07 8.75
C LEU A 337 -25.02 -7.91 8.27
N ILE A 338 -25.07 -7.69 6.95
CA ILE A 338 -25.87 -6.62 6.34
C ILE A 338 -26.71 -7.17 5.19
N THR A 339 -28.00 -6.84 5.18
CA THR A 339 -28.90 -7.05 4.04
C THR A 339 -28.83 -5.87 3.08
N VAL A 340 -28.76 -6.13 1.78
CA VAL A 340 -28.73 -5.11 0.72
C VAL A 340 -30.02 -5.12 -0.08
N ASN A 341 -30.71 -6.26 -0.11
CA ASN A 341 -31.92 -6.48 -0.89
C ASN A 341 -33.15 -6.72 0.02
N ASN A 342 -34.33 -6.92 -0.59
CA ASN A 342 -35.60 -7.15 0.11
C ASN A 342 -35.81 -8.61 0.53
N ASP A 343 -34.82 -9.21 1.18
CA ASP A 343 -34.89 -10.54 1.76
C ASP A 343 -34.33 -10.55 3.20
N ASP A 344 -34.43 -11.71 3.86
CA ASP A 344 -33.88 -11.94 5.19
C ASP A 344 -32.47 -12.57 5.14
N ILE A 345 -31.76 -12.42 4.01
CA ILE A 345 -30.46 -13.04 3.75
C ILE A 345 -29.41 -11.93 3.76
N ALA A 346 -28.34 -12.15 4.51
CA ALA A 346 -27.21 -11.21 4.48
C ALA A 346 -26.49 -11.31 3.13
N ASP A 347 -26.13 -10.17 2.56
CA ASP A 347 -25.32 -10.07 1.33
C ASP A 347 -23.86 -9.73 1.66
N PHE A 348 -23.64 -9.05 2.78
CA PHE A 348 -22.34 -8.61 3.27
C PHE A 348 -22.08 -9.13 4.69
N ALA A 349 -20.84 -9.49 4.99
CA ALA A 349 -20.44 -9.93 6.32
C ALA A 349 -19.01 -9.50 6.66
N ILE A 350 -18.75 -9.15 7.91
CA ILE A 350 -17.38 -8.97 8.45
C ILE A 350 -17.25 -9.89 9.65
N ASP A 351 -16.21 -10.71 9.68
CA ASP A 351 -15.84 -11.49 10.85
C ASP A 351 -14.78 -10.69 11.65
N VAL A 352 -15.01 -10.49 12.95
CA VAL A 352 -14.15 -9.65 13.79
C VAL A 352 -13.75 -10.43 15.03
N TYR A 353 -12.44 -10.55 15.26
CA TYR A 353 -11.92 -11.09 16.50
C TYR A 353 -11.99 -10.02 17.57
N GLY A 354 -12.85 -10.23 18.56
CA GLY A 354 -13.20 -9.25 19.58
C GLY A 354 -14.70 -8.97 19.64
N TYR A 355 -15.13 -8.43 20.78
CA TYR A 355 -16.48 -7.90 20.92
C TYR A 355 -16.61 -6.58 20.15
N ILE A 356 -17.78 -6.30 19.58
CA ILE A 356 -18.10 -5.03 18.93
C ILE A 356 -19.30 -4.37 19.62
N ASN A 357 -19.17 -3.08 19.92
CA ASN A 357 -20.25 -2.26 20.43
C ASN A 357 -20.90 -1.42 19.30
N PRO A 358 -22.16 -1.71 18.92
CA PRO A 358 -22.84 -1.00 17.82
C PRO A 358 -22.98 0.51 18.02
N PHE A 359 -22.88 1.01 19.26
CA PHE A 359 -23.04 2.43 19.57
C PHE A 359 -21.75 3.24 19.49
N THR A 360 -20.59 2.59 19.56
CA THR A 360 -19.29 3.28 19.65
C THR A 360 -18.33 2.90 18.54
N ASP A 361 -18.55 1.77 17.86
CA ASP A 361 -17.52 1.14 17.03
C ASP A 361 -17.78 1.28 15.53
N PHE A 362 -18.85 1.98 15.14
CA PHE A 362 -19.22 2.18 13.74
C PHE A 362 -19.29 3.66 13.35
N ILE A 363 -18.86 3.94 12.13
CA ILE A 363 -19.10 5.22 11.44
C ILE A 363 -20.12 4.95 10.33
N LEU A 364 -21.31 5.57 10.43
CA LEU A 364 -22.39 5.40 9.43
C LEU A 364 -22.64 6.68 8.61
N HIS A 365 -22.06 7.80 9.01
CA HIS A 365 -22.26 9.11 8.37
C HIS A 365 -20.93 9.87 8.35
N GLN A 366 -20.69 10.63 7.28
CA GLN A 366 -19.55 11.54 7.16
C GLN A 366 -19.79 12.86 7.89
#